data_AF-A0A556ATX7-F1
#
_entry.id   AF-A0A556ATX7-F1
#
_cell.length_a   1.000
_cell.length_b   1.000
_cell.length_c   1.000
_cell.angle_alpha   90.00
_cell.angle_beta   90.00
_cell.angle_gamma   90.00
#
_symmetry.space_group_name_H-M   'P 1'
#
loop_
_entity.id
_entity.type
_entity.pdbx_description
1 polymer ?
#
loop_
_entity_poly.entity_id
_entity_poly.type
_entity_poly.pdbx_seq_one_letter_code
_entity_poly.pdbx_strand_id
1 'polypeptide(L)'
;MTTGSGRPDLDKDIQRVFAVLHGAGIAICPNTVGYGIWGGSPEALERIYRAKERGPHKRNALITDEVGQREIHVLDQRRQDMIECVTEDYDLPMGVIAPYRADHPLIRAIEPALLRASTANGTIGMLLNGGPVHTAIGRLSREANHPVFGSSANLSGTGTKFRLQDVQPELRAIADIELDYGLRRYHHYRRSSTIIDFTDLSVVRMGSCYELIADVLQRHFGLELPADPGRDANPSGHLQEFRLRPFTEATA
;
A
#
# COMPACT_ATOMS: atom_id res chain seq x y z
N MET A 1 -4.83 -36.22 17.61
CA MET A 1 -5.44 -34.88 17.48
C MET A 1 -4.39 -33.86 17.85
N THR A 2 -3.72 -33.24 16.87
CA THR A 2 -2.69 -32.24 17.14
C THR A 2 -3.36 -30.96 17.63
N THR A 3 -3.24 -30.73 18.94
CA THR A 3 -3.60 -29.48 19.61
C THR A 3 -2.65 -28.39 19.13
N GLY A 4 -3.03 -27.67 18.07
CA GLY A 4 -2.36 -26.44 17.66
C GLY A 4 -2.38 -25.42 18.79
N SER A 5 -1.32 -24.63 18.93
CA SER A 5 -1.03 -23.78 20.09
C SER A 5 -1.99 -22.60 20.34
N GLY A 6 -3.10 -22.50 19.60
CA GLY A 6 -4.01 -21.33 19.61
C GLY A 6 -3.36 -20.02 19.16
N ARG A 7 -2.04 -20.00 18.90
CA ARG A 7 -1.29 -18.84 18.42
C ARG A 7 -1.31 -18.79 16.89
N PRO A 8 -1.37 -17.59 16.28
CA PRO A 8 -1.15 -17.44 14.85
C PRO A 8 0.22 -17.97 14.43
N ASP A 9 0.26 -18.67 13.29
CA ASP A 9 1.48 -19.13 12.63
C ASP A 9 1.77 -18.20 11.45
N LEU A 10 2.43 -17.09 11.76
CA LEU A 10 2.66 -15.99 10.84
C LEU A 10 3.47 -16.41 9.61
N ASP A 11 4.52 -17.21 9.80
CA ASP A 11 5.38 -17.64 8.71
C ASP A 11 4.62 -18.55 7.74
N LYS A 12 3.85 -19.50 8.27
CA LYS A 12 3.02 -20.37 7.44
C LYS A 12 1.94 -19.60 6.69
N ASP A 13 1.33 -18.60 7.33
CA ASP A 13 0.34 -17.74 6.68
C ASP A 13 0.96 -16.89 5.56
N ILE A 14 2.14 -16.30 5.79
CA ILE A 14 2.89 -15.57 4.77
C ILE A 14 3.18 -16.46 3.55
N GLN A 15 3.66 -17.70 3.77
CA GLN A 15 3.94 -18.63 2.69
C GLN A 15 2.68 -19.01 1.89
N ARG A 16 1.55 -19.24 2.58
CA ARG A 16 0.27 -19.53 1.92
C ARG A 16 -0.23 -18.34 1.09
N VAL A 17 -0.15 -17.13 1.63
CA VAL A 17 -0.52 -15.91 0.91
C VAL A 17 0.35 -15.72 -0.32
N PHE A 18 1.67 -15.83 -0.18
CA PHE A 18 2.58 -15.66 -1.31
C PHE A 18 2.34 -16.71 -2.39
N ALA A 19 2.13 -17.98 -2.02
CA ALA A 19 1.78 -19.04 -2.97
C ALA A 19 0.51 -18.72 -3.78
N VAL A 20 -0.53 -18.17 -3.13
CA VAL A 20 -1.76 -17.73 -3.81
C VAL A 20 -1.49 -16.58 -4.77
N LEU A 21 -0.76 -15.54 -4.32
CA LEU A 21 -0.44 -14.37 -5.14
C LEU A 21 0.46 -14.73 -6.33
N HIS A 22 1.40 -15.65 -6.14
CA HIS A 22 2.27 -16.18 -7.18
C HIS A 22 1.49 -17.04 -8.18
N GLY A 23 0.47 -17.77 -7.72
CA GLY A 23 -0.48 -18.51 -8.55
C GLY A 23 -1.59 -17.65 -9.19
N ALA A 24 -1.38 -16.34 -9.34
CA ALA A 24 -2.33 -15.38 -9.91
C ALA A 24 -3.66 -15.20 -9.13
N GLY A 25 -3.73 -15.68 -7.89
CA GLY A 25 -4.87 -15.48 -7.00
C GLY A 25 -4.88 -14.12 -6.29
N ILE A 26 -5.95 -13.90 -5.52
CA ILE A 26 -6.24 -12.67 -4.78
C ILE A 26 -6.20 -12.96 -3.28
N ALA A 27 -5.51 -12.12 -2.53
CA ALA A 27 -5.42 -12.23 -1.08
C ALA A 27 -6.06 -11.02 -0.39
N ILE A 28 -6.82 -11.26 0.69
CA ILE A 28 -7.17 -10.22 1.67
C ILE A 28 -6.30 -10.41 2.90
N CYS A 29 -5.50 -9.41 3.21
CA CYS A 29 -4.46 -9.51 4.24
C CYS A 29 -4.43 -8.28 5.16
N PRO A 30 -4.02 -8.47 6.42
CA PRO A 30 -3.85 -7.39 7.36
C PRO A 30 -2.57 -6.58 7.06
N ASN A 31 -2.66 -5.26 7.20
CA ASN A 31 -1.51 -4.37 7.40
C ASN A 31 -1.77 -3.48 8.63
N THR A 32 -0.79 -2.70 9.10
CA THR A 32 -0.91 -1.86 10.31
C THR A 32 -2.02 -0.82 10.21
N VAL A 33 -2.32 -0.33 9.00
CA VAL A 33 -3.27 0.75 8.68
C VAL A 33 -4.62 0.26 8.12
N GLY A 34 -4.91 -1.04 8.19
CA GLY A 34 -6.17 -1.63 7.71
C GLY A 34 -6.00 -2.99 7.05
N TYR A 35 -7.08 -3.51 6.44
CA TYR A 35 -7.03 -4.66 5.55
C TYR A 35 -6.75 -4.21 4.11
N GLY A 36 -5.90 -4.94 3.41
CA GLY A 36 -5.60 -4.76 1.99
C GLY A 36 -6.12 -5.93 1.17
N ILE A 37 -6.42 -5.66 -0.10
CA ILE A 37 -6.71 -6.67 -1.13
C ILE A 37 -5.61 -6.61 -2.18
N TRP A 38 -4.95 -7.74 -2.41
CA TRP A 38 -3.69 -7.85 -3.12
C TRP A 38 -3.79 -8.86 -4.27
N GLY A 39 -3.05 -8.61 -5.35
CA GLY A 39 -2.94 -9.49 -6.50
C GLY A 39 -1.63 -9.24 -7.26
N GLY A 40 -1.14 -10.26 -7.96
CA GLY A 40 0.12 -10.19 -8.71
C GLY A 40 0.00 -10.40 -10.22
N SER A 41 -1.23 -10.44 -10.75
CA SER A 41 -1.49 -10.64 -12.18
C SER A 41 -2.46 -9.59 -12.73
N PRO A 42 -2.45 -9.32 -14.05
CA PRO A 42 -3.44 -8.44 -14.68
C PRO A 42 -4.88 -8.87 -14.40
N GLU A 43 -5.16 -10.17 -14.47
CA GLU A 43 -6.50 -10.74 -14.22
C GLU A 43 -6.95 -10.51 -12.77
N ALA A 44 -6.06 -10.76 -11.80
CA ALA A 44 -6.36 -10.53 -10.40
C ALA A 44 -6.66 -9.05 -10.13
N LEU A 45 -5.84 -8.14 -10.68
CA LEU A 45 -6.07 -6.71 -10.51
C LEU A 45 -7.35 -6.24 -11.22
N GLU A 46 -7.66 -6.74 -12.41
CA GLU A 46 -8.90 -6.42 -13.09
C GLU A 46 -10.13 -6.83 -12.25
N ARG A 47 -10.13 -8.06 -11.71
CA ARG A 47 -11.17 -8.54 -10.80
C ARG A 47 -11.30 -7.63 -9.57
N ILE A 48 -10.18 -7.23 -8.97
CA ILE A 48 -10.13 -6.29 -7.84
C ILE A 48 -10.71 -4.91 -8.25
N TYR A 49 -10.32 -4.35 -9.40
CA TYR A 49 -10.80 -3.05 -9.88
C TYR A 49 -12.32 -3.06 -10.08
N ARG A 50 -12.84 -4.11 -10.73
CA ARG A 50 -14.27 -4.28 -10.99
C ARG A 50 -15.06 -4.42 -9.68
N ALA A 51 -14.64 -5.33 -8.80
CA ALA A 51 -15.36 -5.59 -7.54
C ALA A 51 -15.34 -4.38 -6.59
N LYS A 52 -14.28 -3.56 -6.64
CA LYS A 52 -14.18 -2.33 -5.82
C LYS A 52 -14.89 -1.13 -6.40
N GLU A 53 -15.46 -1.23 -7.61
CA GLU A 53 -15.98 -0.08 -8.37
C GLU A 53 -14.93 1.05 -8.46
N ARG A 54 -13.67 0.66 -8.72
CA ARG A 54 -12.52 1.56 -8.63
C ARG A 54 -12.35 2.36 -9.91
N GLY A 55 -12.41 3.68 -9.80
CA GLY A 55 -12.17 4.58 -10.92
C GLY A 55 -10.73 4.49 -11.48
N PRO A 56 -10.55 4.70 -12.80
CA PRO A 56 -9.25 4.54 -13.48
C PRO A 56 -8.23 5.64 -13.15
N HIS A 57 -8.60 6.68 -12.39
CA HIS A 57 -7.64 7.65 -11.85
C HIS A 57 -6.89 7.12 -10.62
N LYS A 58 -7.36 6.03 -10.00
CA LYS A 58 -6.77 5.48 -8.77
C LYS A 58 -5.72 4.41 -9.10
N ARG A 59 -4.50 4.60 -8.61
CA ARG A 59 -3.37 3.64 -8.76
C ARG A 59 -3.32 2.63 -7.63
N ASN A 60 -2.79 1.44 -7.87
CA ASN A 60 -2.43 0.50 -6.80
C ASN A 60 -1.00 0.75 -6.35
N ALA A 61 -0.72 0.49 -5.08
CA ALA A 61 0.64 0.56 -4.56
C ALA A 61 1.35 -0.76 -4.84
N LEU A 62 2.63 -0.69 -5.20
CA LEU A 62 3.50 -1.86 -5.20
C LEU A 62 3.77 -2.27 -3.74
N ILE A 63 3.58 -3.55 -3.44
CA ILE A 63 3.92 -4.13 -2.14
C ILE A 63 5.42 -4.45 -2.17
N THR A 64 6.17 -3.81 -1.28
CA THR A 64 7.63 -3.96 -1.17
C THR A 64 8.06 -3.95 0.29
N ASP A 65 9.27 -4.46 0.54
CA ASP A 65 10.06 -4.17 1.72
C ASP A 65 10.91 -2.89 1.53
N GLU A 66 11.56 -2.45 2.60
CA GLU A 66 12.46 -1.31 2.64
C GLU A 66 13.66 -1.45 1.69
N VAL A 67 14.16 -2.66 1.50
CA VAL A 67 15.24 -2.94 0.53
C VAL A 67 14.75 -2.68 -0.89
N GLY A 68 13.59 -3.25 -1.26
CA GLY A 68 13.01 -3.02 -2.58
C GLY A 68 12.65 -1.56 -2.83
N GLN A 69 12.24 -0.82 -1.79
CA GLN A 69 12.03 0.61 -1.93
C GLN A 69 13.33 1.34 -2.32
N ARG A 70 14.45 1.06 -1.66
CA ARG A 70 15.76 1.67 -1.98
C ARG A 70 16.25 1.28 -3.37
N GLU A 71 15.99 0.03 -3.77
CA GLU A 71 16.37 -0.48 -5.09
C GLU A 71 15.51 0.08 -6.23
N ILE A 72 14.24 0.40 -5.97
CA ILE A 72 13.29 0.80 -7.01
C ILE A 72 13.14 2.33 -7.08
N HIS A 73 12.99 3.02 -5.95
CA HIS A 73 12.82 4.48 -5.98
C HIS A 73 14.13 5.21 -6.31
N VAL A 74 14.01 6.29 -7.08
CA VAL A 74 15.10 7.22 -7.38
C VAL A 74 14.91 8.45 -6.49
N LEU A 75 15.70 8.52 -5.43
CA LEU A 75 15.67 9.57 -4.42
C LEU A 75 17.09 10.08 -4.16
N ASP A 76 17.18 11.36 -3.78
CA ASP A 76 18.41 11.87 -3.17
C ASP A 76 18.52 11.39 -1.71
N GLN A 77 19.71 11.58 -1.12
CA GLN A 77 19.98 11.13 0.24
C GLN A 77 19.01 11.75 1.25
N ARG A 78 18.75 13.06 1.17
CA ARG A 78 17.87 13.75 2.12
C ARG A 78 16.45 13.17 2.13
N ARG A 79 15.89 12.87 0.96
CA ARG A 79 14.56 12.27 0.83
C ARG A 79 14.55 10.82 1.32
N GLN A 80 15.62 10.07 1.08
CA GLN A 80 15.75 8.72 1.63
C GLN A 80 15.84 8.76 3.17
N ASP A 81 16.63 9.67 3.74
CA ASP A 81 16.76 9.87 5.19
C ASP A 81 15.41 10.23 5.84
N MET A 82 14.60 11.05 5.18
CA MET A 82 13.23 11.37 5.65
C MET A 82 12.36 10.12 5.75
N ILE A 83 12.44 9.24 4.75
CA ILE A 83 11.65 8.00 4.73
C ILE A 83 12.11 7.08 5.85
N GLU A 84 13.41 6.81 5.95
CA GLU A 84 14.00 5.90 6.93
C GLU A 84 13.78 6.40 8.36
N CYS A 85 13.92 7.71 8.59
CA CYS A 85 13.62 8.29 9.88
C CYS A 85 12.17 8.02 10.30
N VAL A 86 11.20 8.22 9.39
CA VAL A 86 9.79 7.93 9.70
C VAL A 86 9.53 6.43 9.88
N THR A 87 10.03 5.58 8.97
CA THR A 87 9.61 4.19 8.88
C THR A 87 10.44 3.23 9.72
N GLU A 88 11.74 3.49 9.86
CA GLU A 88 12.69 2.63 10.57
C GLU A 88 12.98 3.17 11.98
N ASP A 89 13.37 4.45 12.12
CA ASP A 89 13.74 5.01 13.44
C ASP A 89 12.53 5.24 14.35
N TYR A 90 11.41 5.67 13.78
CA TYR A 90 10.17 5.97 14.52
C TYR A 90 9.09 4.87 14.43
N ASP A 91 9.33 3.79 13.67
CA ASP A 91 8.39 2.66 13.48
C ASP A 91 6.98 3.12 13.02
N LEU A 92 6.90 4.07 12.08
CA LEU A 92 5.62 4.58 11.55
C LEU A 92 5.35 4.11 10.12
N PRO A 93 4.11 3.72 9.78
CA PRO A 93 3.74 3.37 8.40
C PRO A 93 3.63 4.63 7.54
N MET A 94 4.23 4.60 6.34
CA MET A 94 4.14 5.72 5.40
C MET A 94 3.98 5.23 3.96
N GLY A 95 3.03 5.82 3.25
CA GLY A 95 2.95 5.73 1.80
C GLY A 95 3.93 6.70 1.16
N VAL A 96 4.77 6.19 0.27
CA VAL A 96 5.80 6.94 -0.45
C VAL A 96 5.49 6.85 -1.93
N ILE A 97 5.35 7.99 -2.60
CA ILE A 97 5.33 8.08 -4.06
C ILE A 97 6.63 8.71 -4.52
N ALA A 98 7.33 8.10 -5.46
CA ALA A 98 8.59 8.64 -5.98
C ALA A 98 8.86 8.15 -7.41
N PRO A 99 9.78 8.80 -8.15
CA PRO A 99 10.27 8.28 -9.41
C PRO A 99 10.89 6.90 -9.22
N TYR A 100 10.81 6.03 -10.24
CA TYR A 100 11.30 4.65 -10.15
C TYR A 100 12.30 4.28 -11.25
N ARG A 101 13.17 3.31 -10.92
CA ARG A 101 14.13 2.69 -11.85
C ARG A 101 13.40 1.70 -12.76
N ALA A 102 13.10 2.12 -13.99
CA ALA A 102 12.39 1.30 -14.97
C ALA A 102 13.17 0.03 -15.40
N ASP A 103 14.49 0.01 -15.18
CA ASP A 103 15.36 -1.11 -15.47
C ASP A 103 15.49 -2.13 -14.32
N HIS A 104 14.93 -1.84 -13.15
CA HIS A 104 14.92 -2.76 -12.02
C HIS A 104 14.23 -4.09 -12.40
N PRO A 105 14.81 -5.27 -12.06
CA PRO A 105 14.26 -6.58 -12.45
C PRO A 105 12.78 -6.77 -12.10
N LEU A 106 12.37 -6.43 -10.87
CA LEU A 106 10.96 -6.49 -10.46
C LEU A 106 10.06 -5.57 -11.31
N ILE A 107 10.55 -4.38 -11.72
CA ILE A 107 9.77 -3.44 -12.53
C ILE A 107 9.62 -3.97 -13.95
N ARG A 108 10.68 -4.53 -14.52
CA ARG A 108 10.66 -5.17 -15.85
C ARG A 108 9.75 -6.40 -15.90
N ALA A 109 9.54 -7.08 -14.77
CA ALA A 109 8.62 -8.21 -14.67
C ALA A 109 7.13 -7.79 -14.65
N ILE A 110 6.82 -6.51 -14.44
CA ILE A 110 5.43 -6.02 -14.44
C ILE A 110 4.90 -5.98 -15.88
N GLU A 111 3.75 -6.62 -16.08
CA GLU A 111 3.03 -6.51 -17.35
C GLU A 111 2.71 -5.05 -17.72
N PRO A 112 2.86 -4.62 -18.98
CA PRO A 112 2.70 -3.22 -19.36
C PRO A 112 1.35 -2.59 -18.97
N ALA A 113 0.26 -3.34 -19.06
CA ALA A 113 -1.07 -2.86 -18.65
C ALA A 113 -1.15 -2.62 -17.13
N LEU A 114 -0.54 -3.52 -16.35
CA LEU A 114 -0.47 -3.45 -14.90
C LEU A 114 0.41 -2.28 -14.44
N LEU A 115 1.55 -2.07 -15.11
CA LEU A 115 2.44 -0.94 -14.85
C LEU A 115 1.73 0.39 -15.09
N ARG A 116 1.01 0.54 -16.21
CA ARG A 116 0.20 1.73 -16.50
C ARG A 116 -0.89 1.99 -15.46
N ALA A 117 -1.55 0.94 -14.98
CA ALA A 117 -2.59 1.06 -13.95
C ALA A 117 -2.04 1.42 -12.56
N SER A 118 -0.74 1.25 -12.34
CA SER A 118 -0.10 1.42 -11.02
C SER A 118 0.90 2.58 -10.95
N THR A 119 1.21 3.22 -12.08
CA THR A 119 2.13 4.36 -12.17
C THR A 119 1.46 5.60 -12.76
N ALA A 120 2.02 6.77 -12.48
CA ALA A 120 1.62 8.02 -13.12
C ALA A 120 2.79 9.00 -13.10
N ASN A 121 2.98 9.79 -14.17
CA ASN A 121 4.03 10.81 -14.23
C ASN A 121 5.44 10.29 -13.87
N GLY A 122 5.76 9.05 -14.27
CA GLY A 122 7.05 8.41 -13.97
C GLY A 122 7.25 8.00 -12.51
N THR A 123 6.21 8.05 -11.67
CA THR A 123 6.26 7.64 -10.26
C THR A 123 5.49 6.35 -10.00
N ILE A 124 5.86 5.68 -8.91
CA ILE A 124 5.16 4.52 -8.36
C ILE A 124 4.92 4.77 -6.86
N GLY A 125 3.80 4.27 -6.35
CA GLY A 125 3.47 4.34 -4.93
C GLY A 125 3.80 3.04 -4.21
N MET A 126 4.34 3.14 -3.00
CA MET A 126 4.65 2.03 -2.11
C MET A 126 4.14 2.34 -0.70
N LEU A 127 3.69 1.32 0.04
CA LEU A 127 3.50 1.42 1.49
C LEU A 127 4.73 0.84 2.17
N LEU A 128 5.31 1.58 3.12
CA LEU A 128 6.41 1.11 3.96
C LEU A 128 5.94 0.94 5.39
N ASN A 129 6.63 0.05 6.10
CA ASN A 129 6.29 -0.36 7.47
C ASN A 129 4.79 -0.69 7.67
N GLY A 130 4.22 -1.42 6.69
CA GLY A 130 2.84 -1.90 6.72
C GLY A 130 2.59 -3.04 7.73
N GLY A 131 3.58 -3.41 8.54
CA GLY A 131 3.55 -4.56 9.43
C GLY A 131 4.09 -5.85 8.81
N PRO A 132 4.18 -6.92 9.61
CA PRO A 132 5.02 -8.07 9.27
C PRO A 132 4.56 -8.85 8.04
N VAL A 133 3.25 -9.05 7.86
CA VAL A 133 2.71 -9.72 6.65
C VAL A 133 3.04 -8.89 5.40
N HIS A 134 2.81 -7.57 5.46
CA HIS A 134 3.05 -6.68 4.33
C HIS A 134 4.54 -6.66 3.94
N THR A 135 5.44 -6.44 4.90
CA THR A 135 6.89 -6.41 4.65
C THR A 135 7.39 -7.76 4.12
N ALA A 136 6.94 -8.88 4.69
CA ALA A 136 7.37 -10.20 4.24
C ALA A 136 6.89 -10.54 2.82
N ILE A 137 5.65 -10.18 2.45
CA ILE A 137 5.16 -10.33 1.08
C ILE A 137 5.93 -9.42 0.11
N GLY A 138 6.27 -8.20 0.53
CA GLY A 138 7.10 -7.29 -0.25
C GLY A 138 8.50 -7.86 -0.53
N ARG A 139 9.14 -8.43 0.49
CA ARG A 139 10.41 -9.15 0.35
C ARG A 139 10.31 -10.32 -0.63
N LEU A 140 9.31 -11.18 -0.46
CA LEU A 140 9.11 -12.35 -1.35
C LEU A 140 8.80 -11.94 -2.79
N SER A 141 8.01 -10.88 -2.98
CA SER A 141 7.74 -10.24 -4.28
C SER A 141 9.05 -9.83 -4.97
N ARG A 142 9.92 -9.11 -4.25
CA ARG A 142 11.23 -8.68 -4.73
C ARG A 142 12.16 -9.86 -5.05
N GLU A 143 12.33 -10.79 -4.12
CA GLU A 143 13.24 -11.94 -4.28
C GLU A 143 12.83 -12.87 -5.43
N ALA A 144 11.53 -13.04 -5.65
CA ALA A 144 11.00 -13.86 -6.73
C ALA A 144 10.88 -13.11 -8.07
N ASN A 145 11.12 -11.79 -8.11
CA ASN A 145 10.76 -10.93 -9.24
C ASN A 145 9.29 -11.09 -9.67
N HIS A 146 8.39 -11.27 -8.70
CA HIS A 146 6.94 -11.43 -8.93
C HIS A 146 6.18 -10.25 -8.32
N PRO A 147 5.76 -9.27 -9.13
CA PRO A 147 5.20 -8.02 -8.61
C PRO A 147 3.85 -8.25 -7.95
N VAL A 148 3.73 -7.83 -6.69
CA VAL A 148 2.46 -7.81 -5.95
C VAL A 148 1.98 -6.38 -5.79
N PHE A 149 0.74 -6.12 -6.16
CA PHE A 149 0.09 -4.82 -5.99
C PHE A 149 -1.06 -4.92 -4.99
N GLY A 150 -1.31 -3.80 -4.30
CA GLY A 150 -2.37 -3.74 -3.32
C GLY A 150 -3.08 -2.39 -3.24
N SER A 151 -4.32 -2.47 -2.77
CA SER A 151 -5.07 -1.34 -2.26
C SER A 151 -5.85 -1.77 -1.01
N SER A 152 -6.49 -0.83 -0.32
CA SER A 152 -7.31 -1.15 0.85
C SER A 152 -8.49 -2.07 0.49
N ALA A 153 -8.86 -3.02 1.34
CA ALA A 153 -9.96 -3.96 1.12
C ALA A 153 -11.32 -3.31 1.45
N ASN A 154 -11.76 -2.37 0.61
CA ASN A 154 -13.07 -1.73 0.72
C ASN A 154 -13.60 -1.31 -0.66
N LEU A 155 -14.93 -1.23 -0.80
CA LEU A 155 -15.55 -0.57 -1.94
C LEU A 155 -15.07 0.88 -2.01
N SER A 156 -14.84 1.39 -3.23
CA SER A 156 -14.27 2.72 -3.42
C SER A 156 -15.11 3.79 -2.70
N GLY A 157 -14.45 4.68 -1.96
CA GLY A 157 -15.12 5.76 -1.21
C GLY A 157 -15.71 5.35 0.15
N THR A 158 -15.80 4.06 0.49
CA THR A 158 -16.47 3.59 1.73
C THR A 158 -15.58 3.52 2.98
N GLY A 159 -14.38 4.11 2.92
CA GLY A 159 -13.40 4.10 4.01
C GLY A 159 -12.71 2.76 4.22
N THR A 160 -11.53 2.80 4.85
CA THR A 160 -10.71 1.63 5.14
C THR A 160 -11.35 0.73 6.20
N LYS A 161 -11.23 -0.60 6.03
CA LYS A 161 -11.72 -1.59 6.99
C LYS A 161 -10.58 -2.07 7.87
N PHE A 162 -10.83 -2.15 9.18
CA PHE A 162 -9.81 -2.48 10.18
C PHE A 162 -10.04 -3.83 10.86
N ARG A 163 -11.09 -4.56 10.46
CA ARG A 163 -11.32 -5.97 10.75
C ARG A 163 -11.72 -6.68 9.46
N LEU A 164 -11.39 -7.96 9.33
CA LEU A 164 -11.78 -8.75 8.16
C LEU A 164 -13.30 -8.80 8.01
N GLN A 165 -14.02 -8.89 9.13
CA GLN A 165 -15.48 -8.94 9.19
C GLN A 165 -16.15 -7.68 8.65
N ASP A 166 -15.43 -6.54 8.66
CA ASP A 166 -15.94 -5.27 8.12
C ASP A 166 -15.71 -5.13 6.61
N VAL A 167 -14.94 -6.05 6.00
CA VAL A 167 -14.72 -6.11 4.55
C VAL A 167 -15.99 -6.61 3.87
N GLN A 168 -16.42 -5.87 2.85
CA GLN A 168 -17.68 -6.15 2.15
C GLN A 168 -17.69 -7.55 1.52
N PRO A 169 -18.83 -8.27 1.56
CA PRO A 169 -18.94 -9.64 1.05
C PRO A 169 -18.49 -9.80 -0.40
N GLU A 170 -18.73 -8.82 -1.26
CA GLU A 170 -18.38 -8.84 -2.68
C GLU A 170 -16.86 -8.86 -2.90
N LEU A 171 -16.09 -8.22 -2.01
CA LEU A 171 -14.63 -8.27 -2.04
C LEU A 171 -14.09 -9.57 -1.47
N ARG A 172 -14.74 -10.08 -0.41
CA ARG A 172 -14.42 -11.38 0.17
C ARG A 172 -14.67 -12.52 -0.81
N ALA A 173 -15.74 -12.44 -1.60
CA ALA A 173 -16.11 -13.43 -2.60
C ALA A 173 -15.09 -13.61 -3.72
N ILE A 174 -14.25 -12.61 -3.99
CA ILE A 174 -13.19 -12.72 -5.01
C ILE A 174 -11.83 -13.14 -4.44
N ALA A 175 -11.69 -13.23 -3.11
CA ALA A 175 -10.43 -13.58 -2.47
C ALA A 175 -10.25 -15.11 -2.43
N ASP A 176 -9.08 -15.56 -2.87
CA ASP A 176 -8.67 -16.96 -2.82
C ASP A 176 -8.07 -17.32 -1.45
N ILE A 177 -7.63 -16.31 -0.69
CA ILE A 177 -7.20 -16.45 0.70
C ILE A 177 -7.53 -15.19 1.52
N GLU A 178 -7.99 -15.40 2.75
CA GLU A 178 -8.22 -14.34 3.74
C GLU A 178 -7.41 -14.66 5.01
N LEU A 179 -6.68 -13.67 5.52
CA LEU A 179 -6.01 -13.77 6.82
C LEU A 179 -6.73 -12.91 7.86
N ASP A 180 -7.30 -13.52 8.90
CA ASP A 180 -7.91 -12.78 10.01
C ASP A 180 -6.92 -12.60 11.17
N TYR A 181 -6.33 -11.41 11.26
CA TYR A 181 -5.49 -11.00 12.38
C TYR A 181 -6.19 -9.94 13.24
N GLY A 182 -7.52 -9.98 13.28
CA GLY A 182 -8.36 -9.14 14.12
C GLY A 182 -8.26 -7.64 13.81
N LEU A 183 -8.48 -6.83 14.84
CA LEU A 183 -8.50 -5.37 14.76
C LEU A 183 -7.09 -4.81 14.52
N ARG A 184 -6.95 -3.95 13.50
CA ARG A 184 -5.65 -3.38 13.13
C ARG A 184 -5.18 -2.25 14.07
N ARG A 185 -3.86 -2.16 14.25
CA ARG A 185 -3.16 -1.27 15.22
C ARG A 185 -3.65 0.18 15.13
N TYR A 186 -3.76 0.72 13.91
CA TYR A 186 -4.07 2.13 13.67
C TYR A 186 -5.56 2.41 13.37
N HIS A 187 -6.47 1.54 13.82
CA HIS A 187 -7.92 1.69 13.55
C HIS A 187 -8.54 2.99 14.06
N HIS A 188 -8.00 3.60 15.11
CA HIS A 188 -8.54 4.82 15.70
C HIS A 188 -8.44 6.03 14.76
N TYR A 189 -7.47 6.05 13.83
CA TYR A 189 -7.38 7.08 12.79
C TYR A 189 -8.51 7.01 11.77
N ARG A 190 -9.12 5.82 11.59
CA ARG A 190 -10.22 5.59 10.64
C ARG A 190 -9.92 6.04 9.19
N ARG A 191 -8.63 6.14 8.84
CA ARG A 191 -8.06 6.42 7.52
C ARG A 191 -6.92 5.44 7.27
N SER A 192 -6.63 5.11 6.01
CA SER A 192 -5.43 4.34 5.63
C SER A 192 -4.15 5.18 5.82
N SER A 193 -2.97 4.70 5.39
CA SER A 193 -1.67 5.35 5.61
C SER A 193 -1.62 6.81 5.17
N THR A 194 -0.82 7.62 5.86
CA THR A 194 -0.36 8.91 5.33
C THR A 194 0.42 8.67 4.04
N ILE A 195 0.21 9.49 3.01
CA ILE A 195 0.92 9.39 1.72
C ILE A 195 1.56 10.73 1.38
N ILE A 196 2.86 10.71 1.12
CA ILE A 196 3.64 11.86 0.66
C ILE A 196 4.22 11.54 -0.72
N ASP A 197 4.12 12.51 -1.64
CA ASP A 197 4.82 12.47 -2.91
C ASP A 197 6.21 13.08 -2.74
N PHE A 198 7.25 12.25 -2.85
CA PHE A 198 8.64 12.67 -2.68
C PHE A 198 9.24 13.34 -3.92
N THR A 199 8.47 13.54 -5.00
CA THR A 199 8.91 14.44 -6.08
C THR A 199 8.93 15.88 -5.58
N ASP A 200 7.83 16.34 -4.97
CA ASP A 200 7.60 17.72 -4.54
C ASP A 200 7.34 17.87 -3.03
N LEU A 201 7.41 16.77 -2.26
CA LEU A 201 7.08 16.67 -0.84
C LEU A 201 5.63 17.04 -0.50
N SER A 202 4.72 16.99 -1.48
CA SER A 202 3.31 17.27 -1.24
C SER A 202 2.61 16.12 -0.52
N VAL A 203 1.71 16.48 0.40
CA VAL A 203 0.84 15.50 1.07
C VAL A 203 -0.28 15.11 0.12
N VAL A 204 -0.31 13.83 -0.24
CA VAL A 204 -1.38 13.24 -1.09
C VAL A 204 -2.55 12.79 -0.23
N ARG A 205 -2.25 12.26 0.97
CA ARG A 205 -3.25 11.87 1.97
C ARG A 205 -2.76 12.08 3.39
N MET A 206 -3.55 12.81 4.18
CA MET A 206 -3.43 12.87 5.64
C MET A 206 -4.08 11.63 6.25
N GLY A 207 -3.28 10.64 6.62
CA GLY A 207 -3.76 9.31 6.99
C GLY A 207 -3.45 8.92 8.43
N SER A 208 -3.29 7.61 8.65
CA SER A 208 -2.81 7.07 9.92
C SER A 208 -1.46 7.71 10.28
N CYS A 209 -1.32 8.08 11.56
CA CYS A 209 -0.10 8.66 12.14
C CYS A 209 0.35 9.98 11.51
N TYR A 210 -0.54 10.72 10.84
CA TYR A 210 -0.15 11.96 10.13
C TYR A 210 0.54 12.98 11.05
N GLU A 211 0.00 13.19 12.24
CA GLU A 211 0.53 14.13 13.23
C GLU A 211 1.92 13.72 13.74
N LEU A 212 2.16 12.41 13.89
CA LEU A 212 3.46 11.89 14.31
C LEU A 212 4.48 12.01 13.17
N ILE A 213 4.07 11.71 11.94
CA ILE A 213 4.91 11.84 10.75
C ILE A 213 5.28 13.32 10.52
N ALA A 214 4.31 14.23 10.65
CA ALA A 214 4.54 15.66 10.53
C ALA A 214 5.52 16.19 11.59
N ASP A 215 5.37 15.76 12.85
CA ASP A 215 6.29 16.10 13.94
C ASP A 215 7.73 15.61 13.67
N VAL A 216 7.89 14.35 13.23
CA VAL A 216 9.20 13.78 12.86
C VAL A 216 9.86 14.58 11.74
N LEU A 217 9.12 14.83 10.66
CA LEU A 217 9.64 15.54 9.50
C LEU A 217 9.98 17.01 9.80
N GLN A 218 9.20 17.66 10.66
CA GLN A 218 9.49 19.02 11.10
C GLN A 218 10.75 19.08 11.96
N ARG A 219 10.84 18.26 13.01
CA ARG A 219 11.95 18.33 13.97
C ARG A 219 13.30 17.96 13.37
N HIS A 220 13.33 16.96 12.48
CA HIS A 220 14.59 16.44 11.94
C HIS A 220 14.98 17.06 10.60
N PHE A 221 14.02 17.53 9.80
CA PHE A 221 14.29 17.99 8.44
C PHE A 221 13.76 19.40 8.13
N GLY A 222 13.11 20.06 9.09
CA GLY A 222 12.50 21.39 8.91
C GLY A 222 11.38 21.40 7.88
N LEU A 223 10.75 20.24 7.63
CA LEU A 223 9.67 20.10 6.64
C LEU A 223 8.32 20.31 7.32
N GLU A 224 7.72 21.47 7.07
CA GLU A 224 6.37 21.79 7.54
C GLU A 224 5.31 21.16 6.61
N LEU A 225 4.51 20.26 7.16
CA LEU A 225 3.35 19.69 6.47
C LEU A 225 2.08 20.50 6.78
N PRO A 226 1.08 20.55 5.88
CA PRO A 226 -0.17 21.26 6.10
C PRO A 226 -0.94 20.72 7.33
N ALA A 227 -1.68 21.59 8.01
CA ALA A 227 -2.54 21.17 9.12
C ALA A 227 -3.67 20.24 8.64
N ASP A 228 -3.94 19.15 9.37
CA ASP A 228 -5.09 18.28 9.10
C ASP A 228 -6.39 18.98 9.52
N PRO A 229 -7.33 19.24 8.60
CA PRO A 229 -8.60 19.89 8.94
C PRO A 229 -9.54 18.99 9.76
N GLY A 230 -9.13 17.75 10.04
CA GLY A 230 -9.90 16.77 10.79
C GLY A 230 -10.84 15.95 9.92
N ARG A 231 -11.37 14.87 10.49
CA ARG A 231 -12.22 13.91 9.76
C ARG A 231 -13.58 14.47 9.36
N ASP A 232 -14.10 15.44 10.09
CA ASP A 232 -15.41 16.03 9.79
C ASP A 232 -15.34 16.87 8.50
N ALA A 233 -14.22 17.58 8.29
CA ALA A 233 -13.99 18.38 7.09
C ALA A 233 -13.42 17.56 5.92
N ASN A 234 -12.54 16.59 6.19
CA ASN A 234 -11.96 15.72 5.18
C ASN A 234 -11.97 14.24 5.63
N PRO A 235 -13.07 13.50 5.42
CA PRO A 235 -13.18 12.13 5.92
C PRO A 235 -12.11 11.16 5.37
N SER A 236 -11.72 11.32 4.10
CA SER A 236 -10.74 10.43 3.44
C SER A 236 -9.29 10.83 3.73
N GLY A 237 -9.07 12.10 4.06
CA GLY A 237 -7.74 12.71 4.20
C GLY A 237 -7.06 13.00 2.86
N HIS A 238 -7.67 12.67 1.72
CA HIS A 238 -7.08 12.96 0.42
C HIS A 238 -7.12 14.47 0.15
N LEU A 239 -6.01 15.01 -0.34
CA LEU A 239 -5.92 16.41 -0.77
C LEU A 239 -5.97 16.56 -2.30
N GLN A 240 -5.75 15.46 -3.03
CA GLN A 240 -5.52 15.47 -4.47
C GLN A 240 -6.16 14.26 -5.19
N GLU A 241 -7.34 13.80 -4.74
CA GLU A 241 -7.97 12.54 -5.19
C GLU A 241 -8.11 12.42 -6.72
N PHE A 242 -8.38 13.52 -7.41
CA PHE A 242 -8.60 13.57 -8.86
C PHE A 242 -7.46 14.23 -9.65
N ARG A 243 -6.26 14.40 -9.05
CA ARG A 243 -5.11 15.01 -9.74
C ARG A 243 -4.62 14.15 -10.91
N LEU A 244 -4.78 12.83 -10.82
CA LEU A 244 -4.31 11.90 -11.84
C LEU A 244 -5.37 11.67 -12.92
N ARG A 245 -4.94 11.67 -14.18
CA ARG A 245 -5.79 11.25 -15.30
C ARG A 245 -6.08 9.75 -15.25
N PRO A 246 -7.22 9.30 -15.81
CA PRO A 246 -7.47 7.89 -16.06
C PRO A 246 -6.28 7.20 -16.75
N PHE A 247 -5.84 6.04 -16.25
CA PHE A 247 -4.78 5.26 -16.93
C PHE A 247 -5.25 4.65 -18.26
N THR A 248 -6.55 4.73 -18.56
CA THR A 248 -7.15 4.32 -19.83
C THR A 248 -6.99 5.36 -20.93
N GLU A 249 -6.76 6.62 -20.56
CA GLU A 249 -6.45 7.68 -21.51
C GLU A 249 -4.98 7.54 -21.89
N ALA A 250 -4.70 7.25 -23.16
CA ALA A 250 -3.35 7.05 -23.67
C ALA A 250 -2.46 8.24 -23.27
N THR A 251 -1.31 7.92 -22.67
CA THR A 251 -0.17 8.85 -22.68
C THR A 251 0.35 8.84 -24.11
N ALA A 252 -0.01 9.89 -24.87
CA ALA A 252 0.68 10.24 -26.10
C ALA A 252 2.13 10.60 -25.78
#